data_AF-A0A9I9EFR1-F1
#
_entry.id   AF-A0A9I9EFR1-F1
#
_cell.length_a   1.000
_cell.length_b   1.000
_cell.length_c   1.000
_cell.angle_alpha   90.00
_cell.angle_beta   90.00
_cell.angle_gamma   90.00
#
_symmetry.space_group_name_H-M   'P 1'
#
loop_
_entity.id
_entity.type
_entity.pdbx_description
1 polymer ?
#
loop_
_entity_poly.entity_id
_entity_poly.type
_entity_poly.pdbx_seq_one_letter_code
_entity_poly.pdbx_strand_id
1 'polypeptide(L)' 'MAMECFKSVEGGLLVDTSCGRGLFSRNFATYGSFSSVIALDFFENMLLQCYDFIKKDTTLLNK' A
#
# COMPACT_ATOMS: atom_id res chain seq x y z
N MET A 1 11.73 11.59 -2.25
CA MET A 1 10.72 12.12 -3.19
C MET A 1 9.29 11.80 -2.76
N ALA A 2 8.73 10.59 -2.92
CA ALA A 2 7.30 10.36 -2.56
C ALA A 2 7.01 10.54 -1.05
N MET A 3 7.83 9.96 -0.17
CA MET A 3 7.64 10.10 1.29
C MET A 3 7.79 11.54 1.80
N GLU A 4 8.60 12.37 1.14
CA GLU A 4 8.75 13.78 1.52
C GLU A 4 7.46 14.57 1.29
N CYS A 5 6.69 14.22 0.25
CA CYS A 5 5.37 14.80 0.01
C CYS A 5 4.34 14.42 1.09
N PHE A 6 4.54 13.30 1.79
CA PHE A 6 3.61 12.78 2.79
C PHE A 6 3.99 13.10 4.23
N LYS A 7 5.06 13.87 4.46
CA LYS A 7 5.54 14.18 5.81
C LYS A 7 4.49 14.87 6.69
N SER A 8 3.63 15.72 6.12
CA SER A 8 2.56 16.41 6.85
C SER A 8 1.38 15.51 7.23
N VAL A 9 1.32 14.29 6.69
CA VAL A 9 0.23 13.32 6.89
C VAL A 9 0.72 11.99 7.46
N GLU A 10 1.94 11.95 8.03
CA GLU A 10 2.45 10.80 8.76
C GLU A 10 1.49 10.41 9.91
N GLY A 11 1.35 9.10 10.14
CA GLY A 11 0.35 8.52 11.04
C GLY A 11 -1.08 8.51 10.48
N GLY A 12 -1.33 9.22 9.37
CA GLY A 12 -2.62 9.24 8.68
C GLY A 12 -2.91 7.97 7.88
N LEU A 13 -4.05 8.00 7.19
CA LEU A 13 -4.48 6.96 6.25
C LEU A 13 -4.01 7.32 4.84
N LEU A 14 -3.32 6.40 4.16
CA LEU A 14 -2.94 6.57 2.76
C LEU A 14 -3.89 5.79 1.84
N VAL A 15 -4.39 6.43 0.78
CA VAL A 15 -5.18 5.77 -0.26
C VAL A 15 -4.39 5.80 -1.57
N ASP A 16 -3.97 4.61 -2.03
CA ASP A 16 -3.28 4.41 -3.30
C ASP A 16 -4.32 4.14 -4.39
N THR A 17 -4.70 5.19 -5.12
CA THR A 17 -5.73 5.14 -6.16
C THR A 17 -5.15 4.69 -7.50
N SER A 18 -5.86 3.81 -8.22
CA SER A 18 -5.34 3.15 -9.42
C SER A 18 -4.06 2.37 -9.13
N CYS A 19 -4.06 1.64 -8.00
CA CYS A 19 -2.88 0.96 -7.47
C CYS A 19 -2.32 -0.15 -8.39
N GLY A 20 -3.09 -0.57 -9.41
CA GLY A 20 -2.81 -1.74 -10.21
C GLY A 20 -2.57 -2.95 -9.32
N ARG A 21 -1.43 -3.60 -9.50
CA ARG A 21 -1.03 -4.77 -8.71
C ARG A 21 -0.49 -4.44 -7.31
N GLY A 22 -0.67 -3.20 -6.83
CA GLY A 22 -0.37 -2.79 -5.45
C GLY A 22 1.11 -2.66 -5.11
N LEU A 23 1.97 -2.30 -6.07
CA LEU A 23 3.40 -2.12 -5.80
C LEU A 23 3.65 -1.03 -4.76
N PHE A 24 3.03 0.15 -4.94
CA PHE A 24 3.18 1.27 -4.02
C PHE A 24 2.47 1.01 -2.71
N SER A 25 1.23 0.52 -2.74
CA SER A 25 0.50 0.07 -1.55
C SER A 25 1.35 -0.81 -0.63
N ARG A 26 2.02 -1.83 -1.17
CA ARG A 26 2.90 -2.70 -0.39
C ARG A 26 4.12 -1.98 0.15
N ASN A 27 4.80 -1.18 -0.68
CA ASN A 27 5.96 -0.41 -0.24
C ASN A 27 5.61 0.59 0.89
N PHE A 28 4.48 1.28 0.79
CA PHE A 28 4.06 2.22 1.83
C PHE A 28 3.65 1.50 3.12
N ALA A 29 3.03 0.31 3.01
CA ALA A 29 2.70 -0.50 4.16
C ALA A 29 3.96 -1.03 4.90
N THR A 30 5.08 -1.29 4.20
CA THR A 30 6.34 -1.70 4.86
C THR A 30 7.02 -0.56 5.61
N TYR A 31 6.88 0.69 5.18
CA TYR A 31 7.51 1.83 5.87
C TYR A 31 6.94 2.11 7.26
N GLY A 32 5.67 1.75 7.52
CA GLY A 32 5.06 1.97 8.84
C GLY A 32 4.83 3.44 9.21
N SER A 33 5.02 4.36 8.25
CA SER A 33 4.79 5.79 8.42
C SER A 33 3.31 6.19 8.41
N PHE A 34 2.41 5.26 8.06
CA PHE A 34 0.96 5.46 7.97
C PHE A 34 0.25 4.51 8.91
N SER A 35 -0.90 4.91 9.46
CA SER A 35 -1.71 4.03 10.30
C SER A 35 -2.32 2.88 9.49
N SER A 36 -2.64 3.12 8.22
CA SER A 36 -3.08 2.10 7.26
C SER A 36 -2.89 2.58 5.83
N VAL A 37 -2.78 1.62 4.90
CA VAL A 37 -2.70 1.87 3.45
C VAL A 37 -3.83 1.11 2.76
N ILE A 38 -4.64 1.82 1.97
CA ILE A 38 -5.75 1.27 1.19
C ILE A 38 -5.35 1.21 -0.28
N ALA A 39 -5.34 0.00 -0.84
CA ALA A 39 -5.17 -0.23 -2.27
C ALA A 39 -6.54 -0.11 -2.96
N LEU A 40 -6.68 0.82 -3.90
CA LEU A 40 -7.92 1.04 -4.66
C LEU A 40 -7.65 0.94 -6.16
N ASP A 41 -8.39 0.08 -6.85
CA ASP A 41 -8.35 -0.06 -8.30
C ASP A 41 -9.75 -0.38 -8.84
N PHE A 42 -10.01 0.00 -10.09
CA PHE A 42 -11.27 -0.31 -10.76
C PHE A 42 -11.34 -1.78 -11.19
N PHE A 43 -10.20 -2.36 -11.56
CA PHE A 43 -10.15 -3.71 -12.09
C PHE A 43 -10.00 -4.74 -10.97
N GLU A 44 -11.01 -5.59 -10.79
CA GLU A 44 -11.01 -6.64 -9.77
C GLU A 44 -9.78 -7.56 -9.88
N ASN A 45 -9.37 -7.93 -11.09
CA ASN A 45 -8.19 -8.77 -11.30
C ASN A 45 -6.88 -8.12 -10.82
N MET A 46 -6.80 -6.79 -10.80
CA MET A 46 -5.65 -6.06 -10.24
C MET A 46 -5.65 -6.15 -8.72
N LEU A 47 -6.82 -5.99 -8.09
CA LEU A 47 -6.98 -6.14 -6.64
C LEU A 47 -6.72 -7.59 -6.18
N LEU A 48 -7.18 -8.59 -6.93
CA LEU A 48 -6.88 -10.00 -6.66
C LEU A 48 -5.37 -10.27 -6.71
N GLN A 49 -4.69 -9.78 -7.75
CA GLN A 49 -3.23 -9.91 -7.84
C GLN A 49 -2.51 -9.15 -6.72
N CYS A 50 -2.95 -7.94 -6.39
CA CYS A 50 -2.44 -7.16 -5.26
C CYS A 50 -2.54 -7.95 -3.96
N TYR A 51 -3.71 -8.53 -3.69
CA TYR A 51 -3.96 -9.35 -2.50
C TYR A 51 -3.08 -10.60 -2.44
N ASP A 52 -2.91 -11.29 -3.57
CA ASP A 52 -1.99 -12.44 -3.66
C ASP A 52 -0.53 -12.05 -3.41
N PHE A 53 -0.10 -10.88 -3.89
CA PHE A 53 1.23 -10.37 -3.60
C PHE A 53 1.40 -10.01 -2.12
N ILE A 54 0.40 -9.37 -1.49
CA ILE A 54 0.42 -9.07 -0.05
C ILE A 54 0.58 -10.36 0.78
N LYS A 55 -0.17 -11.42 0.44
CA LYS A 55 -0.08 -12.72 1.12
C LYS A 55 1.27 -13.41 1.01
N LYS A 56 2.05 -13.10 -0.03
CA LYS A 56 3.39 -13.66 -0.24
C LYS A 56 4.49 -12.78 0.36
N ASP A 57 4.15 -11.58 0.80
CA ASP A 57 5.10 -10.60 1.29
C ASP A 57 5.31 -10.75 2.80
N THR A 58 6.34 -11.51 3.18
CA THR A 58 6.66 -11.80 4.59
C THR A 58 7.00 -10.55 5.40
N THR A 59 7.42 -9.48 4.74
CA THR A 59 7.73 -8.19 5.41
C THR A 59 6.48 -7.49 5.93
N LEU A 60 5.32 -7.76 5.33
CA LEU A 60 4.02 -7.21 5.74
C LEU A 60 3.31 -8.11 6.76
N LEU A 61 3.53 -9.42 6.70
CA LEU A 61 2.86 -10.39 7.57
C LEU A 61 3.48 -10.50 8.98
N ASN A 62 4.72 -10.05 9.16
CA ASN A 62 5.46 -10.15 10.42
C ASN A 62 5.49 -8.83 11.23
N LYS A 63 4.55 -7.91 10.97
CA LYS A 63 4.43 -6.62 11.66
C LYS A 63 3.47 -6.66 12.84
#